data_AF-A0A0M0K682-F1
#
_entry.id   AF-A0A0M0K682-F1
#
_cell.length_a   1.000
_cell.length_b   1.000
_cell.length_c   1.000
_cell.angle_alpha   90.00
_cell.angle_beta   90.00
_cell.angle_gamma   90.00
#
_symmetry.space_group_name_H-M   'P 1'
#
loop_
_entity.id
_entity.type
_entity.pdbx_description
1 polymer ?
#
loop_
_entity_poly.entity_id
_entity_poly.type
_entity_poly.pdbx_seq_one_letter_code
_entity_poly.pdbx_strand_id
1 'polypeptide(L)'
;MDWKRTMDMGLVKIIMQNDDGDDDGIEDEDGDGIPDEVEEVGEILWKHSLLLHEVFVESASLSRSLDLVGMNAFSKFVVDCALFDKTSNLCQLSHFDQMFLRADALGKKQERLRAELDVESRYISVSRDADVFRRCHCYQESSCAVLCRREAELRVIFDFMACFGSKGKLVHDKVPTITLLEWLSSLKHLNFIGPDVSERDSLRCFSWSRMVVEDSQTPNGHFKNTVLPFEGFMEAVCRVAAQKALPTKEELNAPEECGQWMVELRTTRATDYDEMLMQRATEWGSPPPADYPHTLECTIVLLAFEVRDSKRQTRPQVLLSR
;
A
#
# COMPACT_ATOMS: atom_id res chain seq x y z
N MET A 1 4.71 7.13 0.90
CA MET A 1 5.76 7.86 1.64
C MET A 1 6.76 6.82 2.16
N ASP A 2 8.07 7.02 2.00
CA ASP A 2 9.09 6.10 2.51
C ASP A 2 9.57 6.62 3.87
N TRP A 3 8.86 6.24 4.94
CA TRP A 3 9.10 6.75 6.29
C TRP A 3 10.53 6.47 6.76
N LYS A 4 11.02 5.24 6.53
CA LYS A 4 12.39 4.81 6.85
C LYS A 4 13.44 5.65 6.12
N ARG A 5 13.25 5.92 4.82
CA ARG A 5 14.12 6.85 4.08
C ARG A 5 14.09 8.25 4.67
N THR A 6 12.94 8.70 5.14
CA THR A 6 12.79 10.04 5.72
C THR A 6 13.50 10.12 7.07
N MET A 7 13.44 9.07 7.89
CA MET A 7 14.24 8.94 9.12
C MET A 7 15.74 8.93 8.83
N ASP A 8 16.20 8.16 7.82
CA ASP A 8 17.61 8.14 7.37
C ASP A 8 18.10 9.51 6.87
N MET A 9 17.18 10.37 6.42
CA MET A 9 17.47 11.74 5.98
C MET A 9 17.63 12.72 7.15
N GLY A 10 17.52 12.25 8.39
CA GLY A 10 17.70 13.05 9.60
C GLY A 10 16.43 13.75 10.05
N LEU A 11 15.25 13.31 9.58
CA LEU A 11 13.96 13.86 10.02
C LEU A 11 13.77 13.73 11.54
N VAL A 12 14.23 12.63 12.13
CA VAL A 12 14.27 12.42 13.59
C VAL A 12 14.86 13.63 14.30
N LYS A 13 16.03 14.10 13.85
CA LYS A 13 16.70 15.26 14.47
C LYS A 13 15.93 16.56 14.30
N ILE A 14 15.13 16.70 13.24
CA ILE A 14 14.34 17.90 12.96
C ILE A 14 13.09 17.91 13.84
N ILE A 15 12.43 16.76 13.98
CA ILE A 15 11.26 16.60 14.85
C ILE A 15 11.68 16.90 16.29
N MET A 16 12.71 16.21 16.79
CA MET A 16 13.22 16.42 18.16
C MET A 16 13.77 17.83 18.42
N GLN A 17 14.15 18.59 17.39
CA GLN A 17 14.66 19.97 17.55
C GLN A 17 13.57 21.03 17.65
N ASN A 18 12.37 20.73 17.16
CA ASN A 18 11.24 21.66 17.12
C ASN A 18 10.08 21.22 18.02
N ASP A 19 10.31 20.21 18.85
CA ASP A 19 9.45 19.84 19.96
C ASP A 19 9.37 21.01 20.95
N ASP A 20 8.14 21.35 21.39
CA ASP A 20 7.86 22.52 22.22
C ASP A 20 8.14 22.29 23.71
N GLY A 21 8.61 21.09 24.07
CA GLY A 21 9.31 20.80 25.31
C GLY A 21 8.40 20.62 26.53
N ASP A 22 7.17 20.18 26.31
CA ASP A 22 6.21 19.88 27.39
C ASP A 22 6.26 18.42 27.89
N ASP A 23 7.09 17.55 27.31
CA ASP A 23 7.46 16.26 27.91
C ASP A 23 8.91 15.90 27.58
N ASP A 24 9.44 14.94 28.32
CA ASP A 24 10.85 14.63 28.49
C ASP A 24 11.45 13.99 27.22
N GLY A 25 11.60 14.76 26.12
CA GLY A 25 11.84 14.35 24.73
C GLY A 25 13.02 13.41 24.42
N ILE A 26 13.03 12.22 25.01
CA ILE A 26 13.87 11.04 24.75
C ILE A 26 13.12 9.75 25.19
N GLU A 27 11.93 9.83 25.81
CA GLU A 27 11.22 8.65 26.28
C GLU A 27 10.62 7.87 25.10
N ASP A 28 11.30 6.76 24.81
CA ASP A 28 10.80 5.63 24.03
C ASP A 28 10.02 4.75 25.02
N GLU A 29 8.74 5.07 25.26
CA GLU A 29 7.94 4.39 26.28
C GLU A 29 7.65 2.93 25.91
N ASP A 30 7.64 2.62 24.60
CA ASP A 30 7.33 1.30 24.07
C ASP A 30 8.56 0.40 23.83
N GLY A 31 9.76 0.99 23.84
CA GLY A 31 11.05 0.34 23.72
C GLY A 31 11.43 -0.06 22.29
N ASP A 32 10.84 0.54 21.26
CA ASP A 32 11.08 0.22 19.85
C ASP A 32 12.35 0.90 19.27
N GLY A 33 12.96 1.80 20.03
CA GLY A 33 14.16 2.56 19.67
C GLY A 33 13.90 3.81 18.82
N ILE A 34 12.64 4.24 18.70
CA ILE A 34 12.18 5.47 18.04
C ILE A 34 11.47 6.31 19.10
N PRO A 35 11.78 7.62 19.22
CA PRO A 35 11.02 8.48 20.13
C PRO A 35 9.55 8.56 19.73
N ASP A 36 8.63 8.49 20.70
CA ASP A 36 7.18 8.44 20.46
C ASP A 36 6.69 9.65 19.63
N GLU A 37 7.29 10.83 19.81
CA GLU A 37 6.96 12.03 19.04
C GLU A 37 7.27 11.87 17.54
N VAL A 38 8.30 11.09 17.21
CA VAL A 38 8.60 10.74 15.81
C VAL A 38 7.54 9.80 15.27
N GLU A 39 7.06 8.85 16.06
CA GLU A 39 5.95 7.98 15.66
C GLU A 39 4.68 8.80 15.41
N GLU A 40 4.29 9.69 16.33
CA GLU A 40 3.10 10.55 16.20
C GLU A 40 3.14 11.40 14.93
N VAL A 41 4.27 12.02 14.61
CA VAL A 41 4.45 12.77 13.35
C VAL A 41 4.30 11.83 12.15
N GLY A 42 4.86 10.62 12.23
CA GLY A 42 4.70 9.58 11.22
C GLY A 42 3.24 9.19 11.01
N GLU A 43 2.48 9.01 12.09
CA GLU A 43 1.05 8.69 12.06
C GLU A 43 0.23 9.79 11.40
N ILE A 44 0.47 11.05 11.76
CA ILE A 44 -0.22 12.20 11.16
C ILE A 44 0.08 12.28 9.66
N LEU A 45 1.35 12.16 9.28
CA LEU A 45 1.76 12.17 7.88
C LEU A 45 1.15 11.01 7.09
N TRP A 46 1.02 9.84 7.72
CA TRP A 46 0.40 8.68 7.08
C TRP A 46 -1.12 8.79 6.98
N LYS A 47 -1.79 9.31 8.01
CA LYS A 47 -3.22 9.62 8.04
C LYS A 47 -3.60 10.57 6.91
N HIS A 48 -2.74 11.53 6.61
CA HIS A 48 -2.93 12.49 5.52
C HIS A 48 -2.21 12.09 4.21
N SER A 49 -1.74 10.84 4.10
CA SER A 49 -0.92 10.40 2.96
C SER A 49 -1.59 10.55 1.59
N LEU A 50 -2.92 10.40 1.51
CA LEU A 50 -3.67 10.62 0.27
C LEU A 50 -3.64 12.07 -0.16
N LEU A 51 -3.89 13.00 0.78
CA LEU A 51 -3.82 14.44 0.53
C LEU A 51 -2.39 14.86 0.16
N LEU A 52 -1.40 14.37 0.91
CA LEU A 52 0.01 14.65 0.61
C LEU A 52 0.43 14.12 -0.75
N HIS A 53 -0.06 12.93 -1.14
CA HIS A 53 0.17 12.38 -2.47
C HIS A 53 -0.51 13.20 -3.56
N GLU A 54 -1.74 13.66 -3.34
CA GLU A 54 -2.45 14.51 -4.29
C GLU A 54 -1.75 15.85 -4.50
N VAL A 55 -1.36 16.52 -3.41
CA VAL A 55 -0.55 17.75 -3.42
C VAL A 55 0.79 17.52 -4.12
N PHE A 56 1.43 16.36 -3.87
CA PHE A 56 2.67 15.99 -4.54
C PHE A 56 2.46 15.82 -6.04
N VAL A 57 1.42 15.11 -6.48
CA VAL A 57 1.13 14.89 -7.91
C VAL A 57 0.78 16.21 -8.61
N GLU A 58 -0.01 17.06 -7.96
CA GLU A 58 -0.31 18.40 -8.48
C GLU A 58 0.97 19.23 -8.64
N SER A 59 1.82 19.27 -7.61
CA SER A 59 3.10 19.97 -7.68
C SER A 59 4.03 19.35 -8.72
N ALA A 60 4.09 18.02 -8.79
CA ALA A 60 4.93 17.30 -9.74
C ALA A 60 4.46 17.52 -11.19
N SER A 61 3.15 17.63 -11.44
CA SER A 61 2.57 17.90 -12.76
C SER A 61 2.95 19.28 -13.33
N LEU A 62 3.25 20.25 -12.45
CA LEU A 62 3.77 21.56 -12.83
C LEU A 62 5.25 21.49 -13.24
N SER A 63 5.96 20.45 -12.80
CA SER A 63 7.24 20.03 -13.36
C SER A 63 7.00 19.09 -14.56
N ARG A 64 7.96 19.02 -15.49
CA ARG A 64 7.87 18.11 -16.65
C ARG A 64 8.09 16.63 -16.28
N SER A 65 7.92 16.27 -15.01
CA SER A 65 8.26 14.97 -14.42
C SER A 65 7.21 14.62 -13.37
N LEU A 66 6.57 13.47 -13.48
CA LEU A 66 5.56 13.01 -12.51
C LEU A 66 6.18 12.47 -11.21
N ASP A 67 7.45 12.10 -11.27
CA ASP A 67 8.16 11.47 -10.15
C ASP A 67 8.96 12.46 -9.29
N LEU A 68 9.04 13.73 -9.71
CA LEU A 68 9.89 14.74 -9.10
C LEU A 68 9.19 16.09 -9.11
N VAL A 69 9.15 16.74 -7.95
CA VAL A 69 8.75 18.14 -7.85
C VAL A 69 9.97 19.01 -8.16
N GLY A 70 9.88 19.83 -9.20
CA GLY A 70 10.92 20.83 -9.49
C GLY A 70 10.85 22.05 -8.56
N MET A 71 11.95 22.79 -8.42
CA MET A 71 12.03 23.98 -7.57
C MET A 71 10.86 24.95 -7.79
N ASN A 72 10.56 25.29 -9.05
CA ASN A 72 9.49 26.23 -9.38
C ASN A 72 8.11 25.75 -8.91
N ALA A 73 7.87 24.44 -8.99
CA ALA A 73 6.63 23.84 -8.52
C ALA A 73 6.55 23.83 -6.99
N PHE A 74 7.67 23.55 -6.32
CA PHE A 74 7.76 23.64 -4.87
C PHE A 74 7.54 25.07 -4.35
N SER A 75 8.20 26.08 -4.94
CA SER A 75 7.98 27.48 -4.55
C SER A 75 6.53 27.91 -4.79
N LYS A 76 5.89 27.43 -5.87
CA LYS A 76 4.46 27.65 -6.12
C LYS A 76 3.57 27.00 -5.05
N PHE A 77 3.85 25.76 -4.65
CA PHE A 77 3.17 25.09 -3.55
C PHE A 77 3.26 25.89 -2.24
N VAL A 78 4.45 26.39 -1.88
CA VAL A 78 4.65 27.23 -0.69
C VAL A 78 3.79 28.50 -0.73
N VAL A 79 3.65 29.10 -1.92
CA VAL A 79 2.81 30.28 -2.13
C VAL A 79 1.32 29.93 -2.04
N ASP A 80 0.88 28.88 -2.73
CA ASP A 80 -0.53 28.49 -2.82
C ASP A 80 -1.08 28.03 -1.47
N CYS A 81 -0.25 27.36 -0.66
CA CYS A 81 -0.59 26.94 0.69
C CYS A 81 -0.32 28.03 1.76
N ALA A 82 0.09 29.23 1.36
CA ALA A 82 0.38 30.36 2.25
C ALA A 82 1.32 30.00 3.41
N LEU A 83 2.34 29.19 3.14
CA LEU A 83 3.26 28.64 4.16
C LEU A 83 4.36 29.63 4.58
N PHE A 84 4.46 30.78 3.92
CA PHE A 84 5.47 31.80 4.22
C PHE A 84 4.80 33.13 4.61
N ASP A 85 5.50 33.91 5.42
CA ASP A 85 5.07 35.23 5.87
C ASP A 85 6.04 36.30 5.36
N LYS A 86 5.52 37.23 4.55
CA LYS A 86 6.28 38.36 3.98
C LYS A 86 6.81 39.31 5.05
N THR A 87 6.18 39.36 6.22
CA THR A 87 6.55 40.23 7.34
C THR A 87 7.47 39.55 8.34
N SER A 88 7.58 38.22 8.27
CA SER A 88 8.48 37.45 9.11
C SER A 88 9.92 37.53 8.61
N ASN A 89 10.87 37.66 9.54
CA ASN A 89 12.29 37.53 9.26
C ASN A 89 12.77 36.07 9.31
N LEU A 90 11.91 35.14 9.73
CA LEU A 90 12.26 33.73 9.98
C LEU A 90 11.53 32.76 9.05
N CYS A 91 10.43 33.17 8.42
CA CYS A 91 9.61 32.32 7.56
C CYS A 91 9.37 32.98 6.19
N GLN A 92 10.45 33.28 5.47
CA GLN A 92 10.39 33.89 4.13
C GLN A 92 10.43 32.82 3.04
N LEU A 93 9.88 33.13 1.86
CA LEU A 93 9.92 32.23 0.69
C LEU A 93 11.35 31.76 0.36
N SER A 94 12.33 32.65 0.51
CA SER A 94 13.75 32.34 0.31
C SER A 94 14.29 31.26 1.25
N HIS A 95 13.71 31.10 2.45
CA HIS A 95 14.08 30.03 3.38
C HIS A 95 13.61 28.67 2.87
N PHE A 96 12.41 28.61 2.30
CA PHE A 96 11.89 27.39 1.68
C PHE A 96 12.70 26.99 0.44
N ASP A 97 13.09 27.97 -0.40
CA ASP A 97 13.98 27.69 -1.55
C ASP A 97 15.33 27.12 -1.09
N GLN A 98 15.91 27.68 -0.02
CA GLN A 98 17.14 27.15 0.58
C GLN A 98 16.98 25.75 1.16
N MET A 99 15.84 25.47 1.82
CA MET A 99 15.52 24.13 2.31
C MET A 99 15.45 23.13 1.15
N PHE A 100 14.78 23.48 0.06
CA PHE A 100 14.67 22.62 -1.12
C PHE A 100 16.05 22.34 -1.74
N LEU A 101 16.89 23.37 -1.91
CA LEU A 101 18.25 23.19 -2.45
C LEU A 101 19.10 22.26 -1.57
N ARG A 102 18.99 22.38 -0.25
CA ARG A 102 19.71 21.51 0.68
C ARG A 102 19.20 20.07 0.62
N ALA A 103 17.88 19.88 0.56
CA ALA A 103 17.26 18.56 0.44
C ALA A 103 17.66 17.87 -0.87
N ASP A 104 17.63 18.58 -2.00
CA ASP A 104 18.06 18.08 -3.32
C ASP A 104 19.55 17.69 -3.33
N ALA A 105 20.41 18.53 -2.73
CA ALA A 105 21.84 18.24 -2.61
C ALA A 105 22.13 17.00 -1.74
N LEU A 106 21.40 16.84 -0.62
CA LEU A 106 21.48 15.66 0.25
C LEU A 106 21.01 14.39 -0.48
N GLY A 107 19.88 14.47 -1.20
CA GLY A 107 19.37 13.37 -2.02
C GLY A 107 20.39 12.87 -3.03
N LYS A 108 20.98 13.79 -3.82
CA LYS A 108 22.01 13.47 -4.83
C LYS A 108 23.28 12.87 -4.22
N LYS A 109 23.71 13.34 -3.04
CA LYS A 109 24.88 12.79 -2.34
C LYS A 109 24.62 11.36 -1.89
N GLN A 110 23.43 11.08 -1.36
CA GLN A 110 23.05 9.76 -0.88
C GLN A 110 22.81 8.77 -2.02
N GLU A 111 22.26 9.22 -3.16
CA GLU A 111 22.15 8.41 -4.38
C GLU A 111 23.51 7.96 -4.91
N ARG A 112 24.52 8.85 -4.89
CA ARG A 112 25.89 8.49 -5.27
C ARG A 112 26.50 7.46 -4.32
N LEU A 113 26.34 7.66 -3.01
CA LEU A 113 26.81 6.71 -1.99
C LEU A 113 26.10 5.34 -2.12
N ARG A 114 24.81 5.34 -2.44
CA ARG A 114 24.03 4.11 -2.69
C ARG A 114 24.40 3.42 -4.00
N ALA A 115 24.74 4.19 -5.05
CA ALA A 115 25.22 3.65 -6.32
C ALA A 115 26.60 2.97 -6.18
N GLU A 116 27.41 3.39 -5.22
CA GLU A 116 28.71 2.81 -4.87
C GLU A 116 28.60 1.56 -3.96
N LEU A 117 27.44 1.35 -3.30
CA LEU A 117 27.17 0.23 -2.40
C LEU A 117 26.26 -0.83 -3.07
N ASP A 118 26.90 -1.71 -3.85
CA ASP A 118 26.51 -3.09 -4.16
C ASP A 118 25.32 -3.37 -5.14
N VAL A 119 25.50 -4.39 -5.97
CA VAL A 119 24.53 -4.92 -6.95
C VAL A 119 23.39 -5.67 -6.27
N GLU A 120 23.63 -6.21 -5.07
CA GLU A 120 22.64 -6.87 -4.19
C GLU A 120 21.62 -5.85 -3.63
N SER A 121 22.07 -4.64 -3.27
CA SER A 121 21.24 -3.53 -2.79
C SER A 121 20.28 -2.99 -3.87
N ARG A 122 20.67 -3.16 -5.14
CA ARG A 122 19.82 -2.90 -6.30
C ARG A 122 18.68 -3.90 -6.45
N TYR A 123 18.67 -5.05 -5.78
CA TYR A 123 17.50 -5.94 -5.78
C TYR A 123 16.50 -5.56 -4.68
N ILE A 124 16.99 -5.08 -3.53
CA ILE A 124 16.17 -4.70 -2.36
C ILE A 124 15.53 -3.30 -2.53
N SER A 125 16.25 -2.33 -3.10
CA SER A 125 15.69 -0.99 -3.39
C SER A 125 14.67 -0.97 -4.54
N VAL A 126 14.54 -2.09 -5.25
CA VAL A 126 13.81 -2.22 -6.51
C VAL A 126 12.42 -2.86 -6.33
N SER A 127 12.17 -3.59 -5.24
CA SER A 127 10.81 -4.01 -4.86
C SER A 127 9.96 -2.85 -4.28
N ARG A 128 10.60 -1.70 -3.99
CA ARG A 128 9.93 -0.43 -3.62
C ARG A 128 9.52 0.45 -4.81
N ASP A 129 9.71 -0.01 -6.04
CA ASP A 129 9.23 0.64 -7.25
C ASP A 129 8.03 -0.13 -7.80
N ALA A 130 6.91 0.57 -8.01
CA ALA A 130 5.68 -0.05 -8.48
C ALA A 130 5.85 -0.68 -9.87
N ASP A 131 6.61 -0.05 -10.77
CA ASP A 131 6.84 -0.51 -12.14
C ASP A 131 7.84 -1.66 -12.19
N VAL A 132 8.80 -1.69 -11.28
CA VAL A 132 9.67 -2.86 -11.21
C VAL A 132 8.91 -4.06 -10.66
N PHE A 133 8.11 -3.91 -9.60
CA PHE A 133 7.27 -5.00 -9.12
C PHE A 133 6.37 -5.55 -10.24
N ARG A 134 5.74 -4.67 -11.02
CA ARG A 134 4.94 -5.07 -12.19
C ARG A 134 5.73 -5.92 -13.17
N ARG A 135 6.91 -5.44 -13.58
CA ARG A 135 7.76 -6.14 -14.56
C ARG A 135 8.30 -7.46 -14.03
N CYS A 136 8.70 -7.52 -12.77
CA CYS A 136 9.33 -8.70 -12.18
C CYS A 136 8.33 -9.75 -11.71
N HIS A 137 7.09 -9.37 -11.38
CA HIS A 137 6.15 -10.27 -10.70
C HIS A 137 4.76 -10.28 -11.34
N CYS A 138 4.15 -9.13 -11.66
CA CYS A 138 2.79 -9.12 -12.21
C CYS A 138 2.74 -9.60 -13.67
N TYR A 139 3.61 -9.06 -14.53
CA TYR A 139 3.59 -9.26 -15.99
C TYR A 139 4.53 -10.36 -16.46
N GLN A 140 4.84 -11.31 -15.57
CA GLN A 140 5.57 -12.51 -15.91
C GLN A 140 4.62 -13.57 -16.47
N GLU A 141 5.10 -14.38 -17.41
CA GLU A 141 4.29 -15.43 -18.06
C GLU A 141 3.69 -16.40 -17.04
N SER A 142 4.43 -16.76 -15.99
CA SER A 142 3.97 -17.64 -14.92
C SER A 142 2.82 -17.03 -14.11
N SER A 143 2.91 -15.76 -13.73
CA SER A 143 1.84 -15.04 -13.02
C SER A 143 0.62 -14.82 -13.91
N CYS A 144 0.84 -14.42 -15.16
CA CYS A 144 -0.22 -14.28 -16.16
C CYS A 144 -0.98 -15.61 -16.36
N ALA A 145 -0.28 -16.74 -16.40
CA ALA A 145 -0.91 -18.05 -16.52
C ALA A 145 -1.84 -18.36 -15.34
N VAL A 146 -1.47 -18.00 -14.12
CA VAL A 146 -2.34 -18.13 -12.92
C VAL A 146 -3.54 -17.20 -13.02
N LEU A 147 -3.33 -15.92 -13.32
CA LEU A 147 -4.39 -14.92 -13.44
C LEU A 147 -5.41 -15.30 -14.53
N CYS A 148 -4.94 -15.72 -15.71
CA CYS A 148 -5.79 -16.16 -16.81
C CYS A 148 -6.61 -17.42 -16.45
N ARG A 149 -5.97 -18.40 -15.80
CA ARG A 149 -6.65 -19.63 -15.37
C ARG A 149 -7.77 -19.35 -14.36
N ARG A 150 -7.56 -18.35 -13.49
CA ARG A 150 -8.45 -18.00 -12.38
C ARG A 150 -9.29 -16.75 -12.63
N GLU A 151 -9.34 -16.23 -13.85
CA GLU A 151 -10.00 -14.97 -14.18
C GLU A 151 -11.47 -14.95 -13.74
N ALA A 152 -12.19 -16.06 -13.94
CA ALA A 152 -13.59 -16.19 -13.52
C ALA A 152 -13.77 -16.02 -12.00
N GLU A 153 -12.85 -16.54 -11.18
CA GLU A 153 -12.88 -16.39 -9.72
C GLU A 153 -12.49 -14.97 -9.31
N LEU A 154 -11.47 -14.39 -9.95
CA LEU A 154 -11.07 -12.99 -9.76
C LEU A 154 -12.23 -12.03 -10.04
N ARG A 155 -13.02 -12.25 -11.09
CA ARG A 155 -14.20 -11.43 -11.40
C ARG A 155 -15.26 -11.52 -10.30
N VAL A 156 -15.53 -12.72 -9.78
CA VAL A 156 -16.48 -12.92 -8.68
C VAL A 156 -16.02 -12.22 -7.39
N ILE A 157 -14.71 -12.23 -7.11
CA ILE A 157 -14.11 -11.51 -5.98
C ILE A 157 -14.22 -10.00 -6.21
N PHE A 158 -13.85 -9.52 -7.40
CA PHE A 158 -13.92 -8.11 -7.76
C PHE A 158 -15.33 -7.55 -7.61
N ASP A 159 -16.34 -8.24 -8.15
CA ASP A 159 -17.74 -7.83 -8.04
C ASP A 159 -18.24 -7.81 -6.59
N PHE A 160 -17.78 -8.76 -5.76
CA PHE A 160 -18.09 -8.78 -4.33
C PHE A 160 -17.50 -7.55 -3.63
N MET A 161 -16.23 -7.26 -3.87
CA MET A 161 -15.53 -6.14 -3.24
C MET A 161 -16.08 -4.79 -3.71
N ALA A 162 -16.34 -4.63 -5.01
CA ALA A 162 -16.90 -3.41 -5.61
C ALA A 162 -18.32 -3.09 -5.12
N CYS A 163 -19.00 -4.05 -4.49
CA CYS A 163 -20.33 -3.85 -3.89
C CYS A 163 -20.29 -3.85 -2.36
N PHE A 164 -19.12 -3.97 -1.74
CA PHE A 164 -19.03 -4.20 -0.30
C PHE A 164 -19.37 -2.93 0.48
N GLY A 165 -20.34 -3.00 1.40
CA GLY A 165 -20.81 -1.84 2.18
C GLY A 165 -21.75 -0.89 1.42
N SER A 166 -21.68 -0.86 0.09
CA SER A 166 -22.71 -0.30 -0.78
C SER A 166 -23.93 -1.23 -0.74
N LYS A 167 -25.16 -0.72 -0.56
CA LYS A 167 -26.40 -1.53 -0.45
C LYS A 167 -26.80 -2.24 -1.77
N GLY A 168 -25.90 -3.01 -2.37
CA GLY A 168 -26.13 -3.87 -3.53
C GLY A 168 -26.44 -3.14 -4.83
N LYS A 169 -26.22 -1.83 -4.94
CA LYS A 169 -26.41 -1.09 -6.20
C LYS A 169 -25.07 -0.87 -6.89
N LEU A 170 -24.68 -1.81 -7.74
CA LEU A 170 -23.98 -1.41 -8.96
C LEU A 170 -24.92 -0.43 -9.66
N VAL A 171 -24.54 0.84 -9.75
CA VAL A 171 -25.24 1.76 -10.64
C VAL A 171 -24.99 1.18 -12.03
N HIS A 172 -26.00 0.54 -12.61
CA HIS A 172 -25.92 -0.26 -13.85
C HIS A 172 -25.34 0.48 -15.08
N ASP A 173 -25.03 1.76 -14.96
CA ASP A 173 -24.43 2.61 -16.00
C ASP A 173 -22.93 2.90 -15.81
N LYS A 174 -22.28 2.41 -14.73
CA LYS A 174 -20.84 2.65 -14.50
C LYS A 174 -20.05 1.34 -14.56
N VAL A 175 -18.87 1.42 -15.17
CA VAL A 175 -17.87 0.34 -15.14
C VAL A 175 -17.57 0.03 -13.66
N PRO A 176 -17.65 -1.24 -13.24
CA PRO A 176 -17.42 -1.60 -11.84
C PRO A 176 -15.97 -1.27 -11.45
N THR A 177 -15.81 -0.63 -10.30
CA THR A 177 -14.53 -0.17 -9.73
C THR A 177 -14.56 -0.35 -8.22
N ILE A 178 -13.39 -0.54 -7.61
CA ILE A 178 -13.25 -0.66 -6.16
C ILE A 178 -12.65 0.64 -5.60
N THR A 179 -13.34 1.29 -4.67
CA THR A 179 -12.79 2.41 -3.89
C THR A 179 -11.85 1.90 -2.78
N LEU A 180 -11.01 2.78 -2.22
CA LEU A 180 -10.14 2.40 -1.10
C LEU A 180 -10.93 1.86 0.11
N LEU A 181 -12.07 2.48 0.41
CA LEU A 181 -12.92 2.06 1.54
C LEU A 181 -13.49 0.66 1.31
N GLU A 182 -13.99 0.38 0.10
CA GLU A 182 -14.49 -0.93 -0.29
C GLU A 182 -13.40 -1.99 -0.23
N TRP A 183 -12.19 -1.67 -0.71
CA TRP A 183 -11.01 -2.54 -0.64
C TRP A 183 -10.64 -2.92 0.80
N LEU A 184 -10.39 -1.93 1.66
CA LEU A 184 -9.97 -2.17 3.05
C LEU A 184 -11.06 -2.89 3.84
N SER A 185 -12.32 -2.46 3.69
CA SER A 185 -13.45 -3.09 4.37
C SER A 185 -13.65 -4.54 3.93
N SER A 186 -13.48 -4.82 2.63
CA SER A 186 -13.57 -6.19 2.11
C SER A 186 -12.45 -7.07 2.64
N LEU A 187 -11.19 -6.62 2.58
CA LEU A 187 -10.06 -7.44 3.07
C LEU A 187 -10.16 -7.70 4.57
N LYS A 188 -10.62 -6.72 5.35
CA LYS A 188 -10.90 -6.91 6.78
C LYS A 188 -11.99 -7.96 7.00
N HIS A 189 -13.10 -7.85 6.26
CA HIS A 189 -14.22 -8.79 6.35
C HIS A 189 -13.84 -10.22 5.93
N LEU A 190 -12.95 -10.35 4.95
CA LEU A 190 -12.45 -11.64 4.45
C LEU A 190 -11.26 -12.18 5.26
N ASN A 191 -10.91 -11.57 6.40
CA ASN A 191 -9.80 -11.95 7.27
C ASN A 191 -8.42 -11.97 6.58
N PHE A 192 -8.23 -11.09 5.59
CA PHE A 192 -6.95 -10.89 4.91
C PHE A 192 -6.05 -9.88 5.61
N ILE A 193 -6.62 -8.99 6.42
CA ILE A 193 -5.88 -8.09 7.29
C ILE A 193 -5.63 -8.80 8.62
N GLY A 194 -4.38 -8.89 9.02
CA GLY A 194 -3.93 -9.61 10.21
C GLY A 194 -2.47 -9.29 10.56
N PRO A 195 -1.83 -10.11 11.42
CA PRO A 195 -0.44 -9.88 11.84
C PRO A 195 0.59 -9.86 10.70
N ASP A 196 0.31 -10.57 9.61
CA ASP A 196 1.21 -10.67 8.44
C ASP A 196 0.95 -9.61 7.35
N VAL A 197 -0.29 -9.13 7.26
CA VAL A 197 -0.68 -8.06 6.32
C VAL A 197 -1.50 -7.02 7.08
N SER A 198 -0.88 -5.88 7.36
CA SER A 198 -1.56 -4.80 8.05
C SER A 198 -2.56 -4.05 7.15
N GLU A 199 -3.44 -3.25 7.76
CA GLU A 199 -4.31 -2.33 7.01
C GLU A 199 -3.47 -1.32 6.20
N ARG A 200 -2.31 -0.91 6.75
CA ARG A 200 -1.33 -0.05 6.08
C ARG A 200 -0.74 -0.71 4.84
N ASP A 201 -0.39 -1.99 4.89
CA ASP A 201 0.13 -2.72 3.73
C ASP A 201 -0.95 -2.93 2.67
N SER A 202 -2.18 -3.21 3.11
CA SER A 202 -3.34 -3.28 2.22
C SER A 202 -3.61 -1.96 1.49
N LEU A 203 -3.47 -0.83 2.18
CA LEU A 203 -3.56 0.51 1.57
C LEU A 203 -2.44 0.77 0.56
N ARG A 204 -1.22 0.28 0.82
CA ARG A 204 -0.11 0.36 -0.14
C ARG A 204 -0.37 -0.49 -1.38
N CYS A 205 -0.86 -1.73 -1.21
CA CYS A 205 -1.29 -2.60 -2.33
C CYS A 205 -2.28 -1.88 -3.24
N PHE A 206 -3.29 -1.22 -2.65
CA PHE A 206 -4.26 -0.42 -3.41
C PHE A 206 -3.57 0.73 -4.14
N SER A 207 -2.84 1.57 -3.40
CA SER A 207 -2.28 2.82 -3.91
C SER A 207 -1.31 2.60 -5.07
N TRP A 208 -0.51 1.53 -5.02
CA TRP A 208 0.52 1.18 -6.00
C TRP A 208 0.02 0.33 -7.17
N SER A 209 -1.27 0.00 -7.17
CA SER A 209 -1.92 -0.75 -8.26
C SER A 209 -2.91 0.13 -9.03
N ARG A 210 -3.09 1.39 -8.60
CA ARG A 210 -3.81 2.38 -9.38
C ARG A 210 -3.06 2.69 -10.66
N MET A 211 -3.82 2.95 -11.71
CA MET A 211 -3.26 3.46 -12.97
C MET A 211 -2.91 4.93 -12.80
N VAL A 212 -1.71 5.29 -13.23
CA VAL A 212 -1.30 6.71 -13.33
C VAL A 212 -2.10 7.35 -14.46
N VAL A 213 -2.74 8.48 -14.16
CA VAL A 213 -3.42 9.31 -15.16
C VAL A 213 -2.55 10.49 -15.53
N GLU A 214 -2.52 10.81 -16.82
CA GLU A 214 -1.74 11.95 -17.35
C GLU A 214 -2.21 13.30 -16.79
N ASP A 215 -3.52 13.44 -16.56
CA ASP A 215 -4.11 14.64 -15.97
C ASP A 215 -5.15 14.27 -14.90
N SER A 216 -4.73 14.33 -13.63
CA SER A 216 -5.58 14.09 -12.47
C SER A 216 -6.54 15.24 -12.14
N GLN A 217 -6.38 16.42 -12.76
CA GLN A 217 -7.20 17.61 -12.49
C GLN A 217 -8.56 17.53 -13.18
N THR A 218 -8.70 16.68 -14.20
CA THR A 218 -10.00 16.40 -14.79
C THR A 218 -10.86 15.54 -13.84
N PRO A 219 -12.19 15.73 -13.80
CA PRO A 219 -13.07 14.87 -13.00
C PRO A 219 -12.90 13.38 -13.30
N ASN A 220 -12.60 13.04 -14.56
CA ASN A 220 -12.33 11.67 -14.99
C ASN A 220 -10.94 11.17 -14.53
N GLY A 221 -9.94 12.03 -14.54
CA GLY A 221 -8.59 11.75 -14.01
C GLY A 221 -8.61 11.51 -12.52
N HIS A 222 -9.21 12.42 -11.75
CA HIS A 222 -9.39 12.27 -10.30
C HIS A 222 -10.15 10.97 -9.97
N PHE A 223 -11.23 10.66 -10.70
CA PHE A 223 -11.98 9.41 -10.52
C PHE A 223 -11.08 8.18 -10.74
N LYS A 224 -10.35 8.11 -11.85
CA LYS A 224 -9.43 7.00 -12.14
C LYS A 224 -8.27 6.89 -11.15
N ASN A 225 -7.84 8.02 -10.58
CA ASN A 225 -6.80 8.06 -9.56
C ASN A 225 -7.31 7.71 -8.15
N THR A 226 -8.60 7.48 -7.94
CA THR A 226 -9.17 7.20 -6.60
C THR A 226 -9.79 5.81 -6.48
N VAL A 227 -9.82 5.04 -7.57
CA VAL A 227 -10.44 3.71 -7.64
C VAL A 227 -9.54 2.70 -8.36
N LEU A 228 -9.80 1.42 -8.16
CA LEU A 228 -9.21 0.33 -8.94
C LEU A 228 -10.21 -0.20 -9.96
N PRO A 229 -9.90 -0.17 -11.26
CA PRO A 229 -10.56 -1.03 -12.25
C PRO A 229 -10.11 -2.49 -12.05
N PHE A 230 -10.68 -3.41 -12.83
CA PHE A 230 -10.39 -4.84 -12.70
C PHE A 230 -8.89 -5.16 -12.85
N GLU A 231 -8.20 -4.51 -13.79
CA GLU A 231 -6.77 -4.68 -14.02
C GLU A 231 -5.94 -4.20 -12.82
N GLY A 232 -6.28 -3.04 -12.25
CA GLY A 232 -5.66 -2.52 -11.04
C GLY A 232 -5.94 -3.39 -9.81
N PHE A 233 -7.13 -4.01 -9.75
CA PHE A 233 -7.43 -5.00 -8.72
C PHE A 233 -6.57 -6.26 -8.86
N MET A 234 -6.36 -6.79 -10.07
CA MET A 234 -5.47 -7.94 -10.27
C MET A 234 -4.04 -7.64 -9.81
N GLU A 235 -3.52 -6.45 -10.10
CA GLU A 235 -2.23 -6.00 -9.58
C GLU A 235 -2.22 -5.90 -8.04
N ALA A 236 -3.30 -5.39 -7.44
CA ALA A 236 -3.40 -5.30 -6.00
C ALA A 236 -3.41 -6.69 -5.35
N VAL A 237 -4.08 -7.67 -5.95
CA VAL A 237 -4.05 -9.08 -5.52
C VAL A 237 -2.64 -9.65 -5.64
N CYS A 238 -1.92 -9.37 -6.72
CA CYS A 238 -0.51 -9.75 -6.87
C CYS A 238 0.34 -9.20 -5.72
N ARG A 239 0.13 -7.95 -5.31
CA ARG A 239 0.86 -7.35 -4.17
C ARG A 239 0.46 -7.96 -2.84
N VAL A 240 -0.83 -8.24 -2.62
CA VAL A 240 -1.29 -8.96 -1.42
C VAL A 240 -0.65 -10.34 -1.36
N ALA A 241 -0.56 -11.07 -2.48
CA ALA A 241 0.11 -12.36 -2.54
C ALA A 241 1.61 -12.29 -2.19
N ALA A 242 2.27 -11.16 -2.48
CA ALA A 242 3.66 -10.96 -2.09
C ALA A 242 3.84 -10.66 -0.60
N GLN A 243 2.76 -10.40 0.15
CA GLN A 243 2.80 -10.00 1.56
C GLN A 243 2.15 -11.04 2.48
N LYS A 244 1.10 -11.72 2.01
CA LYS A 244 0.34 -12.68 2.82
C LYS A 244 1.18 -13.92 3.11
N ALA A 245 1.30 -14.24 4.40
CA ALA A 245 1.79 -15.51 4.87
C ALA A 245 0.79 -16.60 4.46
N LEU A 246 1.24 -17.47 3.55
CA LEU A 246 0.46 -18.57 2.99
C LEU A 246 1.23 -19.89 3.10
N PRO A 247 0.55 -21.03 2.92
CA PRO A 247 1.18 -22.33 3.00
C PRO A 247 2.14 -22.54 1.83
N THR A 248 3.25 -23.23 2.10
CA THR A 248 4.23 -23.55 1.06
C THR A 248 3.75 -24.71 0.19
N LYS A 249 4.48 -25.01 -0.89
CA LYS A 249 4.21 -26.18 -1.73
C LYS A 249 4.38 -27.51 -1.00
N GLU A 250 5.23 -27.55 0.02
CA GLU A 250 5.47 -28.75 0.82
C GLU A 250 4.32 -29.03 1.79
N GLU A 251 3.55 -28.00 2.15
CA GLU A 251 2.45 -28.09 3.11
C GLU A 251 1.10 -28.39 2.44
N LEU A 252 0.95 -28.06 1.15
CA LEU A 252 -0.27 -28.28 0.38
C LEU A 252 -0.04 -29.25 -0.77
N ASN A 253 -0.95 -30.22 -0.93
CA ASN A 253 -0.93 -31.10 -2.11
C ASN A 253 -1.28 -30.33 -3.39
N ALA A 254 -2.18 -29.35 -3.27
CA ALA A 254 -2.64 -28.51 -4.37
C ALA A 254 -3.05 -27.11 -3.87
N PRO A 255 -2.82 -26.03 -4.65
CA PRO A 255 -3.24 -24.67 -4.27
C PRO A 255 -4.74 -24.53 -4.00
N GLU A 256 -5.58 -25.35 -4.63
CA GLU A 256 -7.04 -25.37 -4.45
C GLU A 256 -7.47 -25.69 -3.01
N GLU A 257 -6.63 -26.40 -2.26
CA GLU A 257 -6.88 -26.76 -0.86
C GLU A 257 -6.56 -25.61 0.11
N CYS A 258 -5.87 -24.57 -0.35
CA CYS A 258 -5.41 -23.45 0.48
C CYS A 258 -6.54 -22.80 1.28
N GLY A 259 -7.70 -22.58 0.64
CA GLY A 259 -8.86 -21.97 1.29
C GLY A 259 -9.33 -22.77 2.50
N GLN A 260 -9.55 -24.07 2.34
CA GLN A 260 -9.98 -24.94 3.43
C GLN A 260 -8.90 -25.07 4.51
N TRP A 261 -7.64 -25.26 4.10
CA TRP A 261 -6.52 -25.44 5.01
C TRP A 261 -6.34 -24.23 5.94
N MET A 262 -6.40 -23.01 5.39
CA MET A 262 -6.21 -21.78 6.16
C MET A 262 -7.34 -21.58 7.18
N VAL A 263 -8.59 -21.87 6.79
CA VAL A 263 -9.74 -21.79 7.72
C VAL A 263 -9.67 -22.87 8.79
N GLU A 264 -9.28 -24.10 8.44
CA GLU A 264 -9.11 -25.19 9.40
C GLU A 264 -8.00 -24.87 10.41
N LEU A 265 -6.84 -24.39 9.94
CA LEU A 265 -5.73 -23.97 10.82
C LEU A 265 -6.19 -22.86 11.77
N ARG A 266 -6.85 -21.82 11.25
CA ARG A 266 -7.37 -20.69 12.05
C ARG A 266 -8.40 -21.12 13.10
N THR A 267 -9.23 -22.13 12.80
CA THR A 267 -10.34 -22.53 13.68
C THR A 267 -9.98 -23.63 14.67
N THR A 268 -9.13 -24.58 14.27
CA THR A 268 -8.79 -25.75 15.09
C THR A 268 -7.46 -25.61 15.83
N ARG A 269 -6.55 -24.79 15.29
CA ARG A 269 -5.15 -24.66 15.71
C ARG A 269 -4.71 -23.19 15.67
N ALA A 270 -5.49 -22.33 16.33
CA ALA A 270 -5.31 -20.87 16.27
C ALA A 270 -3.90 -20.39 16.66
N THR A 271 -3.26 -21.01 17.66
CA THR A 271 -1.89 -20.66 18.05
C THR A 271 -0.88 -20.92 16.91
N ASP A 272 -1.00 -22.07 16.24
CA ASP A 272 -0.12 -22.40 15.11
C ASP A 272 -0.38 -21.49 13.90
N TYR A 273 -1.64 -21.06 13.72
CA TYR A 273 -2.01 -20.07 12.72
C TYR A 273 -1.29 -18.74 12.97
N ASP A 274 -1.40 -18.20 14.19
CA ASP A 274 -0.80 -16.91 14.54
C ASP A 274 0.73 -16.96 14.48
N GLU A 275 1.35 -18.05 14.95
CA GLU A 275 2.79 -18.28 14.83
C GLU A 275 3.24 -18.32 13.36
N MET A 276 2.50 -19.03 12.49
CA MET A 276 2.80 -19.06 11.07
C MET A 276 2.73 -17.67 10.43
N LEU A 277 1.69 -16.89 10.76
CA LEU A 277 1.54 -15.54 10.23
C LEU A 277 2.71 -14.64 10.66
N MET A 278 3.09 -14.67 11.95
CA MET A 278 4.17 -13.85 12.48
C MET A 278 5.54 -14.24 11.92
N GLN A 279 5.83 -15.54 11.82
CA GLN A 279 7.13 -16.02 11.32
C GLN A 279 7.33 -15.77 9.82
N ARG A 280 6.24 -15.75 9.05
CA ARG A 280 6.28 -15.58 7.59
C ARG A 280 5.88 -14.18 7.13
N ALA A 281 5.60 -13.27 8.06
CA ALA A 281 5.32 -11.88 7.75
C ALA A 281 6.51 -11.28 6.98
N THR A 282 6.24 -10.68 5.83
CA THR A 282 7.27 -10.04 5.01
C THR A 282 7.21 -8.53 5.17
N GLU A 283 8.35 -7.86 5.34
CA GLU A 283 8.39 -6.39 5.32
C GLU A 283 7.97 -5.88 3.93
N TRP A 284 7.21 -4.78 3.91
CA TRP A 284 6.81 -4.13 2.67
C TRP A 284 8.01 -3.78 1.79
N GLY A 285 7.90 -4.15 0.50
CA GLY A 285 8.98 -3.94 -0.46
C GLY A 285 10.13 -4.92 -0.33
N SER A 286 9.97 -6.01 0.44
CA SER A 286 10.84 -7.18 0.31
C SER A 286 10.56 -7.92 -1.00
N PRO A 287 11.50 -8.72 -1.51
CA PRO A 287 11.22 -9.63 -2.62
C PRO A 287 10.10 -10.61 -2.24
N PRO A 288 9.17 -10.94 -3.18
CA PRO A 288 8.17 -11.97 -2.93
C PRO A 288 8.80 -13.34 -2.66
N PRO A 289 8.05 -14.31 -2.11
CA PRO A 289 8.51 -15.68 -1.92
C PRO A 289 9.06 -16.27 -3.23
N ALA A 290 10.09 -17.12 -3.13
CA ALA A 290 10.74 -17.74 -4.29
C ALA A 290 9.75 -18.47 -5.21
N ASP A 291 8.66 -18.97 -4.66
CA ASP A 291 7.58 -19.64 -5.37
C ASP A 291 6.32 -18.77 -5.52
N TYR A 292 6.54 -17.53 -5.95
CA TYR A 292 5.49 -16.54 -6.08
C TYR A 292 4.22 -16.99 -6.85
N PRO A 293 4.29 -17.75 -7.96
CA PRO A 293 3.08 -18.19 -8.67
C PRO A 293 2.17 -19.08 -7.82
N HIS A 294 2.74 -19.94 -6.97
CA HIS A 294 1.96 -20.75 -6.02
C HIS A 294 1.29 -19.87 -4.98
N THR A 295 2.04 -18.93 -4.39
CA THR A 295 1.50 -17.98 -3.41
C THR A 295 0.36 -17.14 -4.01
N LEU A 296 0.50 -16.71 -5.26
CA LEU A 296 -0.54 -16.00 -6.00
C LEU A 296 -1.79 -16.86 -6.19
N GLU A 297 -1.63 -18.12 -6.61
CA GLU A 297 -2.77 -19.03 -6.79
C GLU A 297 -3.48 -19.30 -5.46
N CYS A 298 -2.73 -19.58 -4.38
CA CYS A 298 -3.24 -19.74 -3.02
C CYS A 298 -4.01 -18.49 -2.54
N THR A 299 -3.49 -17.29 -2.81
CA THR A 299 -4.16 -16.02 -2.48
C THR A 299 -5.54 -15.92 -3.13
N ILE A 300 -5.62 -16.21 -4.42
CA ILE A 300 -6.88 -16.13 -5.19
C ILE A 300 -7.87 -17.18 -4.68
N VAL A 301 -7.41 -18.41 -4.43
CA VAL A 301 -8.24 -19.50 -3.91
C VAL A 301 -8.79 -19.15 -2.53
N LEU A 302 -7.96 -18.62 -1.63
CA LEU A 302 -8.39 -18.21 -0.29
C LEU A 302 -9.41 -17.06 -0.35
N LEU A 303 -9.17 -16.03 -1.16
CA LEU A 303 -10.15 -14.95 -1.39
C LEU A 303 -11.47 -15.51 -1.91
N ALA A 304 -11.44 -16.40 -2.91
CA ALA A 304 -12.64 -17.00 -3.49
C ALA A 304 -13.40 -17.83 -2.45
N PHE A 305 -12.68 -18.56 -1.58
CA PHE A 305 -13.26 -19.34 -0.49
C PHE A 305 -14.00 -18.45 0.52
N GLU A 306 -13.34 -17.41 1.03
CA GLU A 306 -13.90 -16.47 2.02
C GLU A 306 -15.10 -15.70 1.44
N VAL A 307 -15.05 -15.30 0.16
CA VAL A 307 -16.19 -14.66 -0.53
C VAL A 307 -17.39 -15.62 -0.64
N ARG A 308 -17.14 -16.89 -0.96
CA ARG A 308 -18.20 -17.91 -1.04
C ARG A 308 -18.83 -18.15 0.33
N ASP A 309 -18.02 -18.19 1.39
CA ASP A 309 -18.51 -18.38 2.75
C ASP A 309 -19.32 -17.18 3.25
N SER A 310 -18.81 -15.96 3.05
CA SER A 310 -19.53 -14.71 3.34
C SER A 310 -20.89 -14.62 2.63
N LYS A 311 -20.96 -15.02 1.35
CA LYS A 311 -22.23 -15.09 0.59
C LYS A 311 -23.20 -16.17 1.13
N ARG A 312 -22.70 -17.24 1.76
CA ARG A 312 -23.55 -18.27 2.39
C ARG A 312 -24.14 -17.76 3.69
N GLN A 313 -23.34 -17.09 4.53
CA GLN A 313 -23.78 -16.56 5.81
C GLN A 313 -24.84 -15.45 5.66
N THR A 314 -24.78 -14.68 4.56
CA THR A 314 -25.73 -13.58 4.26
C THR A 314 -27.02 -14.01 3.56
N ARG A 315 -27.12 -15.24 3.07
CA ARG A 315 -28.39 -15.77 2.53
C ARG A 315 -29.31 -16.13 3.70
N PRO A 316 -30.55 -15.58 3.79
CA PRO A 316 -31.50 -16.04 4.79
C PRO A 316 -31.73 -17.54 4.57
N GLN A 317 -31.54 -18.33 5.63
CA GLN A 317 -32.00 -19.71 5.65
C GLN A 317 -33.51 -19.65 5.45
N VAL A 318 -33.98 -19.93 4.23
CA VAL A 318 -35.38 -20.25 3.99
C VAL A 318 -35.60 -21.55 4.74
N LEU A 319 -36.06 -21.42 5.99
CA LEU A 319 -36.57 -22.52 6.78
C LEU A 319 -37.64 -23.19 5.92
N LEU A 320 -37.28 -24.34 5.35
CA LEU A 320 -38.22 -25.34 4.87
C LEU A 320 -38.95 -25.90 6.11
N SER A 321 -39.85 -25.11 6.66
CA SER A 321 -40.93 -25.61 7.50
C SER A 321 -41.91 -26.33 6.60
N ARG A 322 -42.03 -27.63 6.88
CA ARG A 322 -42.91 -28.66 6.30
C ARG A 322 -44.34 -28.21 6.01
#